data_AF-A0A7W1XC72-F1
#
_entry.id   AF-A0A7W1XC72-F1
#
_cell.length_a   1.000
_cell.length_b   1.000
_cell.length_c   1.000
_cell.angle_alpha   90.00
_cell.angle_beta   90.00
_cell.angle_gamma   90.00
#
_symmetry.space_group_name_H-M   'P 1'
#
loop_
_entity.id
_entity.type
_entity.pdbx_description
1 polymer ?
#
loop_
_entity_poly.entity_id
_entity_poly.type
_entity_poly.pdbx_seq_one_letter_code
_entity_poly.pdbx_strand_id
1 'polypeptide(L)'
;MRKANGFSRKKFFEGADNMQNQFLYEVVSDFRVETFESADELTAKYERSGYWESRVTSEELNYQPTLSGFNGPMYGGIRDGKIVIRYESSSVYAALSI
;
A
#
# COMPACT_ATOMS: atom_id res chain seq x y z
N MET A 1 -10.15 -35.29 2.21
CA MET A 1 -9.23 -34.56 1.33
C MET A 1 -9.78 -33.16 1.10
N ARG A 2 -9.12 -32.11 1.61
CA ARG A 2 -9.53 -30.71 1.41
C ARG A 2 -9.10 -30.27 0.00
N LYS A 3 -10.05 -29.86 -0.84
CA LYS A 3 -9.77 -29.31 -2.17
C LYS A 3 -9.07 -27.97 -2.01
N ALA A 4 -7.88 -27.83 -2.60
CA ALA A 4 -7.23 -26.55 -2.77
C ALA A 4 -8.09 -25.70 -3.71
N ASN A 5 -8.77 -24.70 -3.16
CA ASN A 5 -9.41 -23.67 -3.97
C ASN A 5 -8.31 -22.81 -4.56
N GLY A 6 -7.96 -23.09 -5.82
CA GLY A 6 -7.11 -22.24 -6.63
C GLY A 6 -7.76 -20.86 -6.73
N PHE A 7 -7.21 -19.90 -5.98
CA PHE A 7 -7.55 -18.50 -6.05
C PHE A 7 -7.14 -17.99 -7.44
N SER A 8 -8.11 -17.97 -8.35
CA SER A 8 -7.87 -17.71 -9.76
C SER A 8 -7.60 -16.22 -9.96
N ARG A 9 -6.35 -15.90 -10.36
CA ARG A 9 -5.83 -14.56 -10.69
C ARG A 9 -6.74 -13.73 -11.60
N LYS A 10 -7.69 -14.34 -12.32
CA LYS A 10 -8.63 -13.63 -13.20
C LYS A 10 -9.78 -12.90 -12.49
N LYS A 11 -10.20 -13.34 -11.29
CA LYS A 11 -11.33 -12.69 -10.59
C LYS A 11 -11.01 -11.35 -9.95
N PHE A 12 -9.74 -10.97 -9.84
CA PHE A 12 -9.34 -9.62 -9.40
C PHE A 12 -9.51 -8.58 -10.51
N PHE A 13 -9.44 -8.98 -11.78
CA PHE A 13 -9.37 -8.02 -12.89
C PHE A 13 -10.71 -7.78 -13.61
N GLU A 14 -11.73 -8.64 -13.43
CA GLU A 14 -13.08 -8.39 -13.99
C GLU A 14 -13.95 -7.44 -13.14
N GLY A 15 -13.44 -6.99 -11.98
CA GLY A 15 -14.04 -5.94 -11.15
C GLY A 15 -13.24 -4.63 -11.13
N ALA A 16 -12.41 -4.38 -12.15
CA ALA A 16 -11.40 -3.31 -12.15
C ALA A 16 -11.99 -1.90 -11.96
N ASP A 17 -13.22 -1.64 -12.41
CA ASP A 17 -13.87 -0.33 -12.22
C ASP A 17 -14.36 -0.07 -10.78
N ASN A 18 -14.48 -1.11 -9.94
CA ASN A 18 -14.92 -1.00 -8.52
C ASN A 18 -13.78 -1.17 -7.49
N MET A 19 -12.56 -1.51 -7.93
CA MET A 19 -11.40 -1.70 -7.04
C MET A 19 -10.45 -0.48 -7.00
N GLN A 20 -10.44 0.38 -8.03
CA GLN A 20 -9.57 1.56 -8.04
C GLN A 20 -9.90 2.59 -6.94
N ASN A 21 -11.05 2.47 -6.27
CA ASN A 21 -11.50 3.41 -5.24
C ASN A 21 -11.42 2.87 -3.80
N GLN A 22 -10.76 1.73 -3.57
CA GLN A 22 -10.72 1.08 -2.25
C GLN A 22 -9.59 1.58 -1.35
N PHE A 23 -8.53 2.14 -1.94
CA PHE A 23 -7.34 2.53 -1.21
C PHE A 23 -7.11 4.04 -1.27
N LEU A 24 -6.62 4.58 -0.17
CA LEU A 24 -6.04 5.92 -0.07
C LEU A 24 -4.58 5.74 0.33
N TYR A 25 -3.65 6.35 -0.39
CA TYR A 25 -2.23 6.21 -0.09
C TYR A 25 -1.76 7.42 0.71
N GLU A 26 -1.11 7.19 1.83
CA GLU A 26 -0.62 8.25 2.72
C GLU A 26 0.89 8.15 2.85
N VAL A 27 1.61 9.22 2.51
CA VAL A 27 3.05 9.30 2.64
C VAL A 27 3.40 10.27 3.76
N VAL A 28 4.15 9.79 4.74
CA VAL A 28 4.65 10.57 5.88
C VAL A 28 6.15 10.72 5.75
N SER A 29 6.60 11.94 5.46
CA SER A 29 8.03 12.29 5.33
C SER A 29 8.26 13.71 5.84
N ASP A 30 9.37 13.93 6.54
CA ASP A 30 9.82 15.27 6.95
C ASP A 30 8.72 16.14 7.60
N PHE A 31 7.98 15.56 8.55
CA PHE A 31 6.87 16.18 9.28
C PHE A 31 5.66 16.60 8.43
N ARG A 32 5.56 16.10 7.19
CA ARG A 32 4.44 16.32 6.29
C ARG A 32 3.71 15.01 6.02
N VAL A 33 2.42 15.14 5.72
CA VAL A 33 1.56 14.06 5.28
C VAL A 33 1.00 14.43 3.92
N GLU A 34 1.19 13.56 2.94
CA GLU A 34 0.64 13.70 1.60
C GLU A 34 -0.28 12.51 1.30
N THR A 35 -1.39 12.77 0.61
CA THR A 35 -2.38 11.73 0.26
C THR A 35 -2.58 11.63 -1.24
N PHE A 36 -2.71 10.41 -1.75
CA PHE A 36 -2.91 10.10 -3.16
C PHE A 36 -4.11 9.17 -3.31
N GLU A 37 -4.92 9.40 -4.34
CA GLU A 37 -6.14 8.63 -4.59
C GLU A 37 -5.86 7.36 -5.41
N SER A 38 -4.66 7.24 -5.99
CA SER A 38 -4.24 6.05 -6.74
C SER A 38 -2.75 5.72 -6.56
N ALA A 39 -2.39 4.47 -6.81
CA ALA A 39 -1.00 4.02 -6.83
C ALA A 39 -0.22 4.65 -8.00
N ASP A 40 -0.89 4.98 -9.10
CA ASP A 40 -0.28 5.64 -10.25
C ASP A 40 0.13 7.08 -9.90
N GLU A 41 -0.73 7.84 -9.21
CA GLU A 41 -0.38 9.16 -8.68
C GLU A 41 0.79 9.10 -7.70
N LEU A 42 0.75 8.13 -6.78
CA LEU A 42 1.82 7.90 -5.82
C LEU A 42 3.15 7.61 -6.51
N THR A 43 3.17 6.69 -7.47
CA THR A 43 4.41 6.23 -8.14
C THR A 43 4.88 7.15 -9.27
N ALA A 44 4.04 8.09 -9.71
CA ALA A 44 4.47 9.21 -10.54
C ALA A 44 5.32 10.21 -9.73
N LYS A 45 5.09 10.31 -8.42
CA LYS A 45 5.83 11.23 -7.53
C LYS A 45 6.97 10.57 -6.77
N TYR A 46 6.81 9.32 -6.34
CA TYR A 46 7.81 8.56 -5.59
C TYR A 46 8.34 7.39 -6.39
N GLU A 47 9.65 7.20 -6.36
CA GLU A 47 10.30 6.10 -7.06
C GLU A 47 9.87 4.75 -6.47
N ARG A 48 9.21 3.93 -7.29
CA ARG A 48 8.81 2.58 -6.91
C ARG A 48 10.00 1.62 -6.97
N SER A 49 10.32 0.98 -5.85
CA SER A 49 11.38 -0.04 -5.75
C SER A 49 10.90 -1.47 -6.06
N GLY A 50 9.60 -1.71 -6.07
CA GLY A 50 9.01 -3.04 -6.29
C GLY A 50 7.59 -3.15 -5.76
N TYR A 51 7.18 -4.36 -5.39
CA TYR A 51 5.87 -4.64 -4.80
C TYR A 51 6.01 -5.47 -3.52
N TRP A 52 5.13 -5.23 -2.57
CA TRP A 52 5.10 -5.96 -1.32
C TRP A 52 4.36 -7.29 -1.48
N GLU A 53 5.00 -8.38 -1.09
CA GLU A 53 4.36 -9.69 -1.02
C GLU A 53 4.80 -10.41 0.25
N SER A 54 3.86 -10.71 1.13
CA SER A 54 4.11 -11.41 2.38
C SER A 54 2.92 -12.27 2.78
N ARG A 55 3.23 -13.48 3.26
CA ARG A 55 2.24 -14.44 3.77
C ARG A 55 1.79 -14.13 5.19
N VAL A 56 2.46 -13.18 5.86
CA VAL A 56 2.23 -12.86 7.28
C VAL A 56 1.63 -11.47 7.49
N THR A 57 1.54 -10.64 6.44
CA THR A 57 0.85 -9.35 6.49
C THR A 57 -0.60 -9.47 6.04
N SER A 58 -1.43 -8.49 6.39
CA SER A 58 -2.82 -8.41 5.92
C SER A 58 -2.90 -8.45 4.40
N GLU A 59 -3.98 -9.04 3.87
CA GLU A 59 -4.17 -9.27 2.43
C GLU A 59 -4.18 -7.96 1.64
N GLU A 60 -4.64 -6.87 2.25
CA GLU A 60 -4.72 -5.53 1.67
C GLU A 60 -3.35 -4.90 1.39
N LEU A 61 -2.32 -5.34 2.11
CA LEU A 61 -0.95 -4.87 1.92
C LEU A 61 -0.23 -5.64 0.80
N ASN A 62 -0.75 -6.80 0.40
CA ASN A 62 -0.16 -7.55 -0.70
C ASN A 62 -0.38 -6.83 -2.02
N TYR A 63 0.65 -6.87 -2.85
CA TYR A 63 0.72 -6.23 -4.17
C TYR A 63 0.69 -4.70 -4.15
N GLN A 64 0.78 -4.07 -2.97
CA GLN A 64 1.00 -2.63 -2.87
C GLN A 64 2.42 -2.26 -3.31
N PRO A 65 2.63 -1.08 -3.92
CA PRO A 65 3.97 -0.64 -4.30
C PRO A 65 4.85 -0.46 -3.07
N THR A 66 6.15 -0.73 -3.22
CA THR A 66 7.19 -0.31 -2.27
C THR A 66 7.89 0.92 -2.85
N LEU A 67 8.27 1.87 -1.99
CA LEU A 67 8.86 3.14 -2.39
C LEU A 67 10.32 3.23 -1.91
N SER A 68 11.19 3.76 -2.75
CA SER A 68 12.60 3.98 -2.42
C SER A 68 12.74 5.00 -1.28
N GLY A 69 13.50 4.66 -0.22
CA GLY A 69 13.69 5.53 0.95
C GLY A 69 12.53 5.52 1.97
N PHE A 70 11.56 4.63 1.79
CA PHE A 70 10.44 4.41 2.71
C PHE A 70 10.47 3.00 3.25
N ASN A 71 9.83 2.82 4.41
CA ASN A 71 9.50 1.50 4.92
C ASN A 71 8.47 0.82 4.00
N GLY A 72 8.29 -0.49 4.18
CA GLY A 72 7.23 -1.23 3.48
C GLY A 72 5.83 -0.65 3.74
N PRO A 73 4.84 -0.96 2.88
CA PRO A 73 3.48 -0.49 3.07
C PRO A 73 2.91 -0.96 4.41
N MET A 74 2.22 -0.06 5.11
CA MET A 74 1.62 -0.32 6.41
C MET A 74 0.12 0.00 6.38
N TYR A 75 -0.64 -0.67 7.24
CA TYR A 75 -2.06 -0.38 7.38
C TYR A 75 -2.25 0.90 8.20
N GLY A 76 -2.81 1.93 7.59
CA GLY A 76 -3.05 3.25 8.17
C GLY A 76 -4.46 3.46 8.73
N GLY A 77 -5.31 2.41 8.73
CA GLY A 77 -6.71 2.51 9.14
C GLY A 77 -7.69 2.63 7.96
N ILE A 78 -8.87 3.20 8.23
CA ILE A 78 -9.91 3.46 7.24
C ILE A 78 -10.28 4.94 7.31
N ARG A 79 -10.39 5.60 6.15
CA ARG A 79 -10.84 6.99 6.00
C ARG A 79 -11.88 7.06 4.89
N ASP A 80 -13.07 7.59 5.21
CA ASP A 80 -14.19 7.74 4.26
C ASP A 80 -14.54 6.44 3.49
N GLY A 81 -14.46 5.31 4.19
CA GLY A 81 -14.73 3.98 3.62
C GLY A 81 -13.58 3.40 2.77
N LYS A 82 -12.46 4.12 2.63
CA LYS A 82 -11.24 3.65 1.95
C LYS A 82 -10.20 3.16 2.94
N ILE A 83 -9.50 2.09 2.58
CA ILE A 83 -8.39 1.54 3.35
C ILE A 83 -7.15 2.42 3.11
N VAL A 84 -6.53 2.87 4.19
CA VAL A 84 -5.33 3.71 4.10
C VAL A 84 -4.09 2.83 4.05
N ILE A 85 -3.30 2.98 2.99
CA ILE A 85 -1.96 2.38 2.87
C ILE A 85 -0.94 3.45 3.19
N ARG A 86 -0.23 3.31 4.31
CA ARG A 86 0.73 4.30 4.81
C ARG A 86 2.16 3.91 4.46
N TYR A 87 2.94 4.91 4.02
CA TYR A 87 4.38 4.85 3.82
C TYR A 87 5.04 5.88 4.72
N GLU A 88 5.98 5.44 5.54
CA GLU A 88 6.74 6.33 6.42
C GLU A 88 8.19 6.35 5.97
N SER A 89 8.77 7.54 5.83
CA SER A 89 10.16 7.68 5.43
C SER A 89 11.06 7.06 6.49
N SER A 90 12.08 6.33 6.05
CA SER A 90 13.05 5.72 6.96
C SER A 90 13.84 6.78 7.76
N SER A 91 13.91 8.03 7.29
CA SER A 91 14.53 9.15 8.02
C SER A 91 13.72 9.60 9.24
N VAL A 92 12.39 9.50 9.20
CA VAL A 92 11.50 9.89 10.32
C VAL A 92 11.76 8.99 11.55
N TYR A 93 12.03 7.69 11.32
CA TYR A 93 12.40 6.77 12.40
C TYR A 93 13.79 7.06 12.97
N ALA A 94 14.74 7.48 12.15
CA ALA A 94 16.07 7.87 12.62
C ALA A 94 16.01 9.11 13.54
N ALA A 95 15.11 10.06 13.27
CA ALA A 95 14.95 11.26 14.08
C ALA A 95 14.23 11.02 15.43
N LEU A 96 13.38 10.00 15.53
CA LEU A 96 12.63 9.66 16.75
C LEU A 96 13.32 8.60 17.64
N SER A 97 14.47 8.07 17.22
CA SER A 97 15.24 7.06 17.97
C SER A 97 16.33 7.65 18.89
N ILE A 98 16.23 8.94 19.26
CA ILE A 98 17.13 9.64 20.19
C ILE A 98 16.45 9.86 21.54
#